data_AF-A0A524NX75-F1
#
_entry.id   AF-A0A524NX75-F1
#
_cell.length_a   1.000
_cell.length_b   1.000
_cell.length_c   1.000
_cell.angle_alpha   90.00
_cell.angle_beta   90.00
_cell.angle_gamma   90.00
#
_symmetry.space_group_name_H-M   'P 1'
#
loop_
_entity.id
_entity.type
_entity.pdbx_description
1 polymer ?
#
loop_
_entity_poly.entity_id
_entity_poly.type
_entity_poly.pdbx_seq_one_letter_code
_entity_poly.pdbx_strand_id
1 'polypeptide(L)'
;MARLENKDATLENLNAEYIPTFDESGLRKIAKEIILQRLFLILHSLLYFFVNLLLFAINFLTYQSYPWFLWSITGWGVVLSTHSFQYILYKRGVVNLSTLGMAYHLFGFIIINLFLLFTNFFTNPTIWTFNPWFWFSFVYWSAILVCHAILYFYIVPSKGESTEKNWLERKVDKELQKLQKLKKISDSGN
;
A
#
# COMPACT_ATOMS: atom_id res chain seq x y z
N MET A 1 26.18 45.38 32.63
CA MET A 1 25.62 44.03 32.90
C MET A 1 24.16 43.90 32.44
N ALA A 2 23.32 44.95 32.49
CA ALA A 2 21.90 44.90 32.08
C ALA A 2 21.57 44.61 30.59
N ARG A 3 22.56 44.53 29.68
CA ARG A 3 22.34 44.31 28.23
C ARG A 3 22.41 42.82 27.82
N LEU A 4 23.01 41.97 28.66
CA LEU A 4 23.13 40.54 28.39
C LEU A 4 21.87 39.79 28.84
N GLU A 5 21.31 40.18 29.99
CA GLU A 5 20.10 39.60 30.57
C GLU A 5 18.85 39.74 29.67
N ASN A 6 18.74 40.84 28.91
CA ASN A 6 17.64 41.07 27.98
C ASN A 6 17.74 40.16 26.72
N LYS A 7 18.96 39.89 26.24
CA LYS A 7 19.14 38.99 25.08
C LYS A 7 18.78 37.56 25.43
N ASP A 8 19.12 37.10 26.62
CA ASP A 8 18.82 35.74 27.07
C ASP A 8 17.29 35.54 27.22
N ALA A 9 16.56 36.53 27.76
CA ALA A 9 15.10 36.50 27.83
C ALA A 9 14.40 36.59 26.45
N THR A 10 15.04 37.23 25.47
CA THR A 10 14.53 37.31 24.09
C THR A 10 14.76 36.00 23.35
N LEU A 11 15.91 35.36 23.54
CA LEU A 11 16.26 34.07 22.93
C LEU A 11 15.45 32.91 23.53
N GLU A 12 15.13 32.97 24.83
CA GLU A 12 14.27 32.00 25.49
C GLU A 12 12.81 32.08 24.98
N ASN A 13 12.29 33.30 24.71
CA ASN A 13 10.98 33.50 24.07
C ASN A 13 10.96 33.08 22.59
N LEU A 14 12.03 33.36 21.83
CA LEU A 14 12.14 32.95 20.43
C LEU A 14 12.26 31.43 20.26
N ASN A 15 12.89 30.73 21.21
CA ASN A 15 12.97 29.27 21.22
C ASN A 15 11.69 28.59 21.73
N ALA A 16 10.87 29.28 22.54
CA ALA A 16 9.56 28.80 22.96
C ALA A 16 8.49 28.94 21.85
N GLU A 17 8.64 29.94 20.96
CA GLU A 17 7.70 30.20 19.84
C GLU A 17 8.05 29.42 18.55
N TYR A 18 9.28 28.90 18.42
CA TYR A 18 9.73 28.15 17.24
C TYR A 18 10.18 26.72 17.59
N ILE A 19 9.36 26.01 18.36
CA ILE A 19 9.28 24.56 18.14
C ILE A 19 8.21 24.41 17.07
N PRO A 20 8.53 23.92 15.85
CA PRO A 20 7.52 23.53 14.89
C PRO A 20 6.79 22.32 15.47
N THR A 21 5.90 22.57 16.42
CA THR A 21 4.81 21.70 16.77
C THR A 21 4.16 21.40 15.42
N PHE A 22 4.09 20.11 15.08
CA PHE A 22 3.34 19.66 13.92
C PHE A 22 2.08 20.51 13.79
N ASP A 23 2.00 21.37 12.76
CA ASP A 23 0.96 22.38 12.60
C ASP A 23 -0.38 21.77 13.02
N GLU A 24 -0.95 22.28 14.12
CA GLU A 24 -2.12 21.68 14.77
C GLU A 24 -3.27 21.52 13.76
N SER A 25 -3.35 22.44 12.79
CA SER A 25 -4.31 22.39 11.70
C SER A 25 -4.07 21.19 10.77
N GLY A 26 -2.81 20.88 10.46
CA GLY A 26 -2.39 19.72 9.68
C GLY A 26 -2.66 18.39 10.40
N LEU A 27 -2.33 18.30 11.69
CA LEU A 27 -2.65 17.12 12.51
C LEU A 27 -4.16 16.90 12.60
N ARG A 28 -4.93 17.97 12.82
CA ARG A 28 -6.39 17.90 12.89
C ARG A 28 -7.01 17.48 11.55
N LYS A 29 -6.44 17.92 10.43
CA LYS A 29 -6.85 17.48 9.09
C LYS A 29 -6.62 15.98 8.89
N ILE A 30 -5.43 15.47 9.21
CA ILE A 30 -5.11 14.04 9.12
C ILE A 30 -6.03 13.23 10.03
N ALA A 31 -6.25 13.67 11.28
CA ALA A 31 -7.16 13.00 12.20
C ALA A 31 -8.59 12.93 11.65
N LYS A 32 -9.10 14.03 11.06
CA LYS A 32 -10.42 14.06 10.42
C LYS A 32 -10.50 13.09 9.24
N GLU A 33 -9.48 13.05 8.39
CA GLU A 33 -9.43 12.12 7.25
C GLU A 33 -9.41 10.65 7.69
N ILE A 34 -8.64 10.29 8.73
CA ILE A 34 -8.64 8.93 9.30
C ILE A 34 -10.05 8.54 9.78
N ILE A 35 -10.73 9.45 10.49
CA ILE A 35 -12.08 9.21 11.01
C ILE A 35 -13.07 9.03 9.85
N LEU A 36 -13.01 9.89 8.82
CA LEU A 36 -13.88 9.80 7.66
C LEU A 36 -13.67 8.50 6.88
N GLN A 37 -12.43 8.10 6.63
CA GLN A 37 -12.14 6.83 5.96
C GLN A 37 -12.61 5.63 6.79
N ARG A 38 -12.43 5.68 8.12
CA ARG A 38 -12.93 4.64 9.02
C ARG A 38 -14.45 4.56 8.98
N LEU A 39 -15.15 5.69 9.03
CA LEU A 39 -16.61 5.74 8.94
C LEU A 39 -17.10 5.18 7.60
N PHE A 40 -16.48 5.60 6.50
CA PHE A 40 -16.79 5.08 5.16
C PHE A 40 -16.63 3.55 5.11
N LEU A 41 -15.53 3.02 5.64
CA LEU A 41 -15.28 1.58 5.68
C LEU A 41 -16.31 0.83 6.55
N ILE A 42 -16.67 1.39 7.71
CA ILE A 42 -17.70 0.82 8.59
C ILE A 42 -19.05 0.76 7.86
N LEU A 43 -19.47 1.86 7.23
CA LEU A 43 -20.73 1.91 6.49
C LEU A 43 -20.75 0.92 5.32
N HIS A 44 -19.67 0.82 4.55
CA HIS A 44 -19.56 -0.17 3.46
C HIS A 44 -19.58 -1.59 4.00
N SER A 45 -18.92 -1.86 5.12
CA SER A 45 -18.94 -3.18 5.76
C SER A 45 -20.35 -3.55 6.22
N LEU A 46 -21.04 -2.64 6.92
CA LEU A 46 -22.40 -2.88 7.40
C LEU A 46 -23.38 -3.10 6.25
N LEU A 47 -23.32 -2.26 5.21
CA LEU A 47 -24.16 -2.42 4.02
C LEU A 47 -23.86 -3.75 3.31
N TYR A 48 -22.59 -4.08 3.15
CA TYR A 48 -22.15 -5.35 2.58
C TYR A 48 -22.75 -6.54 3.35
N PHE A 49 -22.62 -6.58 4.68
CA PHE A 49 -23.17 -7.68 5.47
C PHE A 49 -24.70 -7.74 5.40
N PHE A 50 -25.37 -6.61 5.53
CA PHE A 50 -26.83 -6.55 5.51
C PHE A 50 -27.41 -6.99 4.16
N VAL A 51 -26.90 -6.44 3.07
CA VAL A 51 -27.36 -6.77 1.71
C VAL A 51 -27.07 -8.24 1.39
N ASN A 52 -25.87 -8.73 1.69
CA ASN A 52 -25.54 -10.14 1.38
C ASN A 52 -26.34 -11.14 2.23
N LEU A 53 -26.64 -10.80 3.50
CA LEU A 53 -27.53 -11.63 4.33
C LEU A 53 -28.95 -11.68 3.73
N LEU A 54 -29.46 -10.54 3.26
CA LEU A 54 -30.75 -10.48 2.58
C LEU A 54 -30.75 -11.29 1.28
N LEU A 55 -29.72 -11.14 0.43
CA LEU A 55 -29.60 -11.89 -0.82
C LEU A 55 -29.45 -13.39 -0.58
N PHE A 56 -28.71 -13.78 0.45
CA PHE A 56 -28.65 -15.18 0.90
C PHE A 56 -30.05 -15.71 1.26
N ALA A 57 -30.81 -14.97 2.09
CA ALA A 57 -32.16 -15.37 2.48
C ALA A 57 -33.09 -15.49 1.26
N ILE A 58 -33.07 -14.52 0.35
CA ILE A 58 -33.86 -14.55 -0.89
C ILE A 58 -33.47 -15.77 -1.73
N ASN A 59 -32.18 -16.03 -1.92
CA ASN A 59 -31.73 -17.17 -2.72
C ASN A 59 -32.16 -18.50 -2.09
N PHE A 60 -32.02 -18.63 -0.78
CA PHE A 60 -32.42 -19.82 -0.05
C PHE A 60 -33.94 -20.09 -0.15
N LEU A 61 -34.75 -19.05 -0.18
CA LEU A 61 -36.22 -19.16 -0.26
C LEU A 61 -36.74 -19.33 -1.69
N THR A 62 -35.99 -18.90 -2.72
CA THR A 62 -36.48 -18.86 -4.12
C THR A 62 -35.84 -19.91 -5.03
N TYR A 63 -34.54 -20.20 -4.89
CA TYR A 63 -33.82 -21.05 -5.84
C TYR A 63 -32.62 -21.77 -5.20
N GLN A 64 -32.87 -22.88 -4.52
CA GLN A 64 -31.85 -23.60 -3.74
C GLN A 64 -30.81 -24.35 -4.58
N SER A 65 -31.13 -24.67 -5.84
CA SER A 65 -30.24 -25.45 -6.71
C SER A 65 -29.02 -24.67 -7.20
N TYR A 66 -29.08 -23.34 -7.20
CA TYR A 66 -27.98 -22.49 -7.63
C TYR A 66 -27.78 -21.33 -6.65
N PRO A 67 -26.64 -21.29 -5.93
CA PRO A 67 -26.36 -20.27 -4.92
C PRO A 67 -25.89 -18.95 -5.57
N TRP A 68 -26.76 -18.30 -6.35
CA TRP A 68 -26.47 -17.03 -7.02
C TRP A 68 -26.06 -15.90 -6.06
N PHE A 69 -26.44 -15.96 -4.78
CA PHE A 69 -26.02 -14.97 -3.78
C PHE A 69 -24.48 -14.87 -3.64
N LEU A 70 -23.76 -15.95 -3.96
CA LEU A 70 -22.30 -15.99 -3.92
C LEU A 70 -21.66 -14.98 -4.87
N TRP A 71 -22.28 -14.67 -6.02
CA TRP A 71 -21.78 -13.65 -6.95
C TRP A 71 -21.75 -12.27 -6.32
N SER A 72 -22.77 -11.94 -5.53
CA SER A 72 -22.82 -10.66 -4.82
C SER A 72 -21.78 -10.63 -3.70
N ILE A 73 -21.66 -11.71 -2.92
CA ILE A 73 -20.66 -11.83 -1.85
C ILE A 73 -19.26 -11.63 -2.40
N THR A 74 -18.88 -12.38 -3.43
CA THR A 74 -17.51 -12.34 -3.93
C THR A 74 -17.24 -11.05 -4.71
N GLY A 75 -18.16 -10.59 -5.56
CA GLY A 75 -18.02 -9.36 -6.33
C GLY A 75 -17.91 -8.12 -5.44
N TRP A 76 -18.82 -7.94 -4.48
CA TRP A 76 -18.75 -6.81 -3.55
C TRP A 76 -17.63 -7.01 -2.51
N GLY A 77 -17.27 -8.26 -2.21
CA GLY A 77 -16.16 -8.60 -1.33
C GLY A 77 -14.82 -8.08 -1.86
N VAL A 78 -14.61 -8.10 -3.18
CA VAL A 78 -13.45 -7.48 -3.85
C VAL A 78 -13.41 -5.96 -3.57
N VAL A 79 -14.55 -5.28 -3.69
CA VAL A 79 -14.66 -3.83 -3.44
C VAL A 79 -14.40 -3.51 -1.97
N LEU A 80 -15.02 -4.24 -1.05
CA LEU A 80 -14.81 -4.07 0.39
C LEU A 80 -13.36 -4.33 0.81
N SER A 81 -12.73 -5.35 0.23
CA SER A 81 -11.32 -5.67 0.45
C SER A 81 -10.43 -4.53 -0.01
N THR A 82 -10.74 -3.91 -1.15
CA THR A 82 -9.99 -2.77 -1.69
C THR A 82 -10.08 -1.55 -0.78
N HIS A 83 -11.27 -1.21 -0.28
CA HIS A 83 -11.43 -0.13 0.70
C HIS A 83 -10.69 -0.42 2.01
N SER A 84 -10.73 -1.66 2.49
CA SER A 84 -10.00 -2.08 3.70
C SER A 84 -8.49 -1.94 3.51
N PHE A 85 -7.97 -2.38 2.37
CA PHE A 85 -6.55 -2.28 2.04
C PHE A 85 -6.08 -0.82 1.95
N GLN A 86 -6.82 0.03 1.25
CA GLN A 86 -6.53 1.46 1.17
C GLN A 86 -6.50 2.12 2.56
N TYR A 87 -7.49 1.82 3.42
CA TYR A 87 -7.52 2.34 4.78
C TYR A 87 -6.29 1.89 5.61
N ILE A 88 -5.86 0.63 5.47
CA ILE A 88 -4.67 0.12 6.15
C ILE A 88 -3.40 0.83 5.68
N LEU A 89 -3.23 1.02 4.36
CA LEU A 89 -2.06 1.71 3.80
C LEU A 89 -2.01 3.17 4.27
N TYR A 90 -3.16 3.85 4.25
CA TYR A 90 -3.28 5.23 4.71
C TYR A 90 -2.95 5.34 6.21
N LYS A 91 -3.52 4.46 7.05
CA LYS A 91 -3.24 4.43 8.50
C LYS A 91 -1.78 4.14 8.81
N ARG A 92 -1.10 3.34 7.98
CA ARG A 92 0.34 3.04 8.11
C ARG A 92 1.24 4.17 7.62
N GLY A 93 0.68 5.26 7.07
CA GLY A 93 1.45 6.39 6.56
C GLY A 93 2.32 6.03 5.36
N VAL A 94 1.89 5.04 4.55
CA VAL A 94 2.63 4.68 3.34
C VAL A 94 2.37 5.77 2.29
N VAL A 95 3.30 6.72 2.20
CA VAL A 95 3.19 7.88 1.29
C VAL A 95 4.06 7.76 0.04
N ASN A 96 5.02 6.81 0.03
CA ASN A 96 5.88 6.62 -1.13
C ASN A 96 5.08 6.03 -2.30
N LEU A 97 5.02 6.76 -3.42
CA LEU A 97 4.25 6.37 -4.60
C LEU A 97 4.70 5.03 -5.19
N SER A 98 6.00 4.72 -5.18
CA SER A 98 6.51 3.44 -5.68
C SER A 98 6.09 2.28 -4.79
N THR A 99 6.18 2.45 -3.46
CA THR A 99 5.73 1.44 -2.50
C THR A 99 4.21 1.24 -2.57
N LEU A 100 3.44 2.33 -2.71
CA LEU A 100 2.00 2.28 -2.94
C LEU A 100 1.67 1.53 -4.23
N GLY A 101 2.32 1.88 -5.34
CA GLY A 101 2.15 1.23 -6.63
C GLY A 101 2.39 -0.28 -6.54
N MET A 102 3.52 -0.70 -5.95
CA MET A 102 3.82 -2.11 -5.76
C MET A 102 2.79 -2.82 -4.86
N ALA A 103 2.38 -2.18 -3.77
CA ALA A 103 1.40 -2.72 -2.84
C ALA A 103 0.02 -2.93 -3.51
N TYR A 104 -0.45 -1.95 -4.31
CA TYR A 104 -1.70 -2.08 -5.05
C TYR A 104 -1.64 -3.14 -6.15
N HIS A 105 -0.53 -3.25 -6.90
CA HIS A 105 -0.40 -4.30 -7.92
C HIS A 105 -0.40 -5.70 -7.29
N LEU A 106 0.32 -5.89 -6.19
CA LEU A 106 0.34 -7.17 -5.48
C LEU A 106 -1.04 -7.52 -4.90
N PHE A 107 -1.69 -6.56 -4.23
CA PHE A 107 -3.01 -6.76 -3.66
C PHE A 107 -4.07 -7.04 -4.74
N GLY A 108 -4.08 -6.23 -5.81
CA GLY A 108 -4.97 -6.41 -6.95
C GLY A 108 -4.76 -7.76 -7.63
N PHE A 109 -3.51 -8.18 -7.83
CA PHE A 109 -3.17 -9.49 -8.34
C PHE A 109 -3.81 -10.61 -7.51
N ILE A 110 -3.66 -10.58 -6.18
CA ILE A 110 -4.23 -11.61 -5.30
C ILE A 110 -5.76 -11.61 -5.37
N ILE A 111 -6.38 -10.47 -5.09
CA ILE A 111 -7.85 -10.39 -4.95
C ILE A 111 -8.56 -10.66 -6.29
N ILE A 112 -8.06 -10.11 -7.39
CA ILE A 112 -8.69 -10.31 -8.69
C ILE A 112 -8.48 -11.74 -9.17
N ASN A 113 -7.29 -12.33 -9.03
CA ASN A 113 -7.11 -13.74 -9.41
C ASN A 113 -7.95 -14.70 -8.57
N LEU A 114 -8.16 -14.44 -7.28
CA LEU A 114 -9.11 -15.20 -6.47
C LEU A 114 -10.54 -15.07 -6.99
N PHE A 115 -10.96 -13.87 -7.40
CA PHE A 115 -12.28 -13.65 -8.00
C PHE A 115 -12.44 -14.30 -9.38
N LEU A 116 -11.40 -14.27 -10.22
CA LEU A 116 -11.40 -14.95 -11.52
C LEU A 116 -11.41 -16.47 -11.35
N LEU A 117 -10.70 -17.00 -10.35
CA LEU A 117 -10.75 -18.42 -9.99
C LEU A 117 -12.16 -18.83 -9.56
N PHE A 118 -12.80 -18.04 -8.69
CA PHE A 118 -14.20 -18.21 -8.32
C PHE A 118 -15.11 -18.19 -9.56
N THR A 119 -14.96 -17.19 -10.42
CA THR A 119 -15.77 -17.05 -11.64
C THR A 119 -15.59 -18.26 -12.56
N ASN A 120 -14.36 -18.72 -12.73
CA ASN A 120 -14.07 -19.89 -13.53
C ASN A 120 -14.71 -21.15 -12.94
N PHE A 121 -14.65 -21.34 -11.62
CA PHE A 121 -15.28 -22.47 -10.94
C PHE A 121 -16.81 -22.52 -11.15
N PHE A 122 -17.49 -21.36 -11.17
CA PHE A 122 -18.94 -21.29 -11.32
C PHE A 122 -19.44 -21.21 -12.76
N THR A 123 -18.59 -20.88 -13.73
CA THR A 123 -18.98 -20.77 -15.15
C THR A 123 -18.52 -21.93 -16.02
N ASN A 124 -17.48 -22.67 -15.60
CA ASN A 124 -17.00 -23.83 -16.36
C ASN A 124 -17.54 -25.14 -15.77
N PRO A 125 -18.37 -25.90 -16.51
CA PRO A 125 -18.87 -27.20 -16.05
C PRO A 125 -17.79 -28.29 -15.98
N THR A 126 -16.61 -28.03 -16.55
CA THR A 126 -15.48 -28.97 -16.58
C THR A 126 -14.28 -28.33 -15.89
N ILE A 127 -14.18 -28.52 -14.58
CA ILE A 127 -13.14 -27.96 -13.69
C ILE A 127 -11.73 -28.45 -14.08
N TRP A 128 -11.64 -29.45 -14.96
CA TRP A 128 -10.43 -30.21 -15.27
C TRP A 128 -9.94 -30.12 -16.73
N THR A 129 -10.57 -29.32 -17.60
CA THR A 129 -9.99 -29.11 -18.94
C THR A 129 -8.80 -28.16 -18.87
N PHE A 130 -7.79 -28.42 -19.68
CA PHE A 130 -6.47 -27.75 -19.69
C PHE A 130 -6.51 -26.25 -20.09
N ASN A 131 -7.69 -25.64 -20.21
CA ASN A 131 -7.84 -24.27 -20.73
C ASN A 131 -8.89 -23.42 -19.99
N PRO A 132 -8.86 -23.32 -18.65
CA PRO A 132 -9.67 -22.33 -17.97
C PRO A 132 -9.06 -20.95 -18.25
N TRP A 133 -9.88 -20.08 -18.85
CA TRP A 133 -9.50 -18.74 -19.31
C TRP A 133 -8.78 -17.89 -18.24
N PHE A 134 -8.96 -18.20 -16.94
CA PHE A 134 -8.27 -17.50 -15.85
C PHE A 134 -6.74 -17.63 -15.91
N TRP A 135 -6.19 -18.72 -16.49
CA TRP A 135 -4.73 -18.90 -16.58
C TRP A 135 -4.07 -17.81 -17.41
N PHE A 136 -4.73 -17.31 -18.45
CA PHE A 136 -4.19 -16.20 -19.24
C PHE A 136 -4.00 -14.98 -18.34
N SER A 137 -5.04 -14.59 -17.61
CA SER A 137 -4.95 -13.48 -16.64
C SER A 137 -3.87 -13.74 -15.58
N PHE A 138 -3.82 -14.95 -15.02
CA PHE A 138 -2.84 -15.29 -13.99
C PHE A 138 -1.39 -15.21 -14.50
N VAL A 139 -1.09 -15.82 -15.64
CA VAL A 139 0.28 -15.91 -16.18
C VAL A 139 0.77 -14.55 -16.66
N TYR A 140 -0.02 -13.84 -17.49
CA TYR A 140 0.39 -12.53 -17.99
C TYR A 140 0.59 -11.52 -16.87
N TRP A 141 -0.32 -11.51 -15.89
CA TRP A 141 -0.21 -10.56 -14.80
C TRP A 141 0.89 -10.92 -13.81
N SER A 142 1.17 -12.21 -13.62
CA SER A 142 2.35 -12.67 -12.85
C SER A 142 3.64 -12.16 -13.48
N ALA A 143 3.77 -12.23 -14.81
CA ALA A 143 4.96 -11.72 -15.51
C ALA A 143 5.12 -10.20 -15.32
N ILE A 144 4.02 -9.44 -15.42
CA ILE A 144 4.02 -7.99 -15.16
C ILE A 144 4.40 -7.70 -13.70
N LEU A 145 3.86 -8.45 -12.74
CA LEU A 145 4.14 -8.25 -11.33
C LEU A 145 5.61 -8.54 -10.99
N VAL A 146 6.19 -9.60 -11.57
CA VAL A 146 7.63 -9.90 -11.44
C VAL A 146 8.47 -8.77 -12.02
N CYS A 147 8.12 -8.28 -13.22
CA CYS A 147 8.80 -7.13 -13.81
C CYS A 147 8.71 -5.89 -12.91
N HIS A 148 7.52 -5.57 -12.40
CA HIS A 148 7.29 -4.42 -11.52
C HIS A 148 8.07 -4.55 -10.20
N ALA A 149 8.14 -5.76 -9.62
CA ALA A 149 8.94 -6.04 -8.43
C ALA A 149 10.44 -5.84 -8.70
N ILE A 150 10.95 -6.34 -9.83
CA ILE A 150 12.35 -6.14 -10.23
C ILE A 150 12.63 -4.64 -10.37
N LEU A 151 11.80 -3.89 -11.10
CA LEU A 151 11.97 -2.46 -11.26
C LEU A 151 11.92 -1.72 -9.90
N TYR A 152 11.01 -2.10 -9.02
CA TYR A 152 10.91 -1.53 -7.67
C TYR A 152 12.20 -1.74 -6.88
N PHE A 153 12.70 -2.98 -6.78
CA PHE A 153 13.90 -3.28 -6.00
C PHE A 153 15.19 -2.71 -6.59
N TYR A 154 15.26 -2.56 -7.91
CA TYR A 154 16.44 -2.03 -8.57
C TYR A 154 16.42 -0.51 -8.62
N ILE A 155 15.32 0.14 -8.98
CA ILE A 155 15.29 1.58 -9.30
C ILE A 155 14.99 2.44 -8.06
N VAL A 156 14.17 1.95 -7.13
CA VAL A 156 13.71 2.76 -5.99
C VAL A 156 14.85 2.90 -4.98
N PRO A 157 15.21 4.14 -4.57
CA PRO A 157 16.26 4.37 -3.57
C PRO A 157 15.92 3.68 -2.25
N SER A 158 16.93 3.05 -1.65
CA SER A 158 16.77 2.37 -0.36
C SER A 158 16.65 3.38 0.79
N LYS A 159 16.16 2.94 1.95
CA LYS A 159 15.91 3.80 3.11
C LYS A 159 17.22 4.49 3.55
N GLY A 160 17.32 5.81 3.33
CA GLY A 160 18.51 6.62 3.63
C GLY A 160 19.32 7.10 2.42
N GLU A 161 18.96 6.69 1.20
CA GLU A 161 19.56 7.21 -0.04
C GLU A 161 18.89 8.51 -0.51
N SER A 162 19.65 9.42 -1.11
CA SER A 162 19.09 10.67 -1.64
C SER A 162 18.19 10.41 -2.83
N THR A 163 17.02 11.05 -2.85
CA THR A 163 16.06 10.99 -3.96
C THR A 163 16.47 11.84 -5.16
N GLU A 164 17.38 12.80 -4.97
CA GLU A 164 17.90 13.67 -6.05
C GLU A 164 18.82 12.94 -7.03
N LYS A 165 19.54 11.90 -6.57
CA LYS A 165 20.52 11.20 -7.39
C LYS A 165 19.87 10.09 -8.21
N ASN A 166 20.27 9.95 -9.47
CA ASN A 166 19.83 8.83 -10.31
C ASN A 166 20.38 7.50 -9.77
N TRP A 167 19.72 6.37 -10.06
CA TRP A 167 20.14 5.02 -9.67
C TRP A 167 21.61 4.74 -9.97
N LEU A 168 22.09 5.15 -11.15
CA LEU A 168 23.47 4.96 -11.57
C LEU A 168 24.43 5.70 -10.65
N GLU A 169 24.14 6.96 -10.33
CA GLU A 169 24.97 7.78 -9.43
C GLU A 169 25.03 7.17 -8.03
N ARG A 170 23.90 6.67 -7.50
CA ARG A 170 23.86 5.99 -6.20
C ARG A 170 24.70 4.71 -6.19
N LYS A 171 24.70 3.95 -7.29
CA LYS A 171 25.57 2.76 -7.46
C LYS A 171 27.04 3.16 -7.54
N VAL A 172 27.37 4.21 -8.28
CA VAL A 172 28.74 4.76 -8.39
C VAL A 172 29.25 5.21 -7.02
N ASP A 173 28.45 5.95 -6.26
CA ASP A 173 28.82 6.41 -4.91
C ASP A 173 29.11 5.24 -3.96
N LYS A 174 28.28 4.18 -4.01
CA LYS A 174 28.49 2.98 -3.20
C LYS A 174 29.79 2.27 -3.55
N GLU A 175 30.10 2.13 -4.84
CA GLU A 175 31.36 1.52 -5.28
C GLU A 175 32.56 2.41 -4.91
N LEU A 176 32.44 3.73 -5.07
CA LEU A 176 33.48 4.68 -4.66
C LEU A 176 33.79 4.58 -3.16
N GLN A 177 32.75 4.50 -2.31
CA GLN A 177 32.94 4.32 -0.86
C GLN A 177 33.64 3.00 -0.50
N LYS A 178 33.34 1.91 -1.22
CA LYS A 178 34.05 0.63 -1.04
C LYS A 178 35.52 0.76 -1.40
N LEU A 179 35.82 1.36 -2.55
CA LEU A 179 37.20 1.58 -3.00
C LEU A 179 37.99 2.48 -2.04
N GLN A 180 37.36 3.54 -1.52
CA GLN A 180 37.97 4.40 -0.50
C GLN A 180 38.28 3.65 0.80
N LYS A 181 37.38 2.78 1.26
CA LYS A 181 37.63 1.93 2.43
C LYS A 181 38.78 0.96 2.19
N LEU A 182 38.83 0.32 1.02
CA LEU A 182 39.92 -0.59 0.65
C LEU A 182 41.26 0.13 0.60
N LYS A 183 41.30 1.33 0.00
CA LYS A 183 42.50 2.17 -0.01
C LYS A 183 42.97 2.50 1.40
N LYS A 184 42.05 2.93 2.28
CA LYS A 184 42.39 3.25 3.68
C LYS A 184 42.95 2.05 4.45
N ILE A 185 42.42 0.85 4.22
CA ILE A 185 42.93 -0.39 4.83
C ILE A 185 44.35 -0.68 4.32
N SER A 186 44.57 -0.60 3.01
CA SER A 186 45.89 -0.78 2.38
C SER A 186 46.93 0.20 2.91
N ASP A 187 46.56 1.47 3.08
CA ASP A 187 47.45 2.52 3.59
C ASP A 187 47.76 2.36 5.08
N SER A 188 46.92 1.66 5.84
CA SER A 188 47.11 1.41 7.29
C SER A 188 47.82 0.09 7.64
N GLY A 189 48.02 -0.78 6.64
CA GLY A 189 48.67 -2.09 6.80
C GLY A 189 50.12 -2.15 6.33
N ASN A 190 50.65 -1.04 5.78
CA ASN A 190 52.07 -0.81 5.48
C ASN A 190 52.66 0.12 6.54
#